data_AF-A0A952J5Q2-F1
#
_entry.id   AF-A0A952J5Q2-F1
#
_cell.length_a   1.000
_cell.length_b   1.000
_cell.length_c   1.000
_cell.angle_alpha   90.00
_cell.angle_beta   90.00
_cell.angle_gamma   90.00
#
_symmetry.space_group_name_H-M   'P 1'
#
loop_
_entity.id
_entity.type
_entity.pdbx_description
1 polymer ?
#
loop_
_entity_poly.entity_id
_entity_poly.type
_entity_poly.pdbx_seq_one_letter_code
_entity_poly.pdbx_strand_id
1 'polypeptide(L)'
;MALVTKVKAGKITNLTDARYCAGMGVEWIGFPAATVSAKTFSEITGWLAGPQWVIELGSAPWPNLQAYGTPVWQCSFDNLAEALNLAGQLIVELPAKDLQAANPHLLSNSNRIEALLLTHVSAGFSFATLQSDFNSFPVLIDLDTCAFELRDLLAWPNGLQVSGGTEERPGLRDVAALAEVLEQLEVE
;
A
#
# COMPACT_ATOMS: atom_id res chain seq x y z
N MET A 1 1.49 -8.84 17.65
CA MET A 1 0.09 -9.16 17.34
C MET A 1 0.06 -9.70 15.92
N ALA A 2 -0.84 -10.61 15.60
CA ALA A 2 -0.97 -11.14 14.24
C ALA A 2 -2.29 -10.65 13.66
N LEU A 3 -2.24 -10.13 12.44
CA LEU A 3 -3.44 -9.74 11.69
C LEU A 3 -3.93 -10.94 10.87
N VAL A 4 -5.24 -11.04 10.66
CA VAL A 4 -5.88 -12.12 9.89
C VAL A 4 -5.46 -12.13 8.41
N THR A 5 -4.91 -11.03 7.92
CA THR A 5 -4.41 -10.87 6.54
C THR A 5 -3.23 -9.92 6.49
N LYS A 6 -2.50 -9.89 5.37
CA LYS A 6 -1.43 -8.91 5.16
C LYS A 6 -2.01 -7.52 5.05
N VAL A 7 -1.40 -6.55 5.70
CA VAL A 7 -1.85 -5.15 5.65
C VAL A 7 -0.73 -4.23 5.21
N LYS A 8 -1.06 -3.33 4.28
CA LYS A 8 -0.28 -2.12 4.01
C LYS A 8 -1.00 -0.93 4.64
N ALA A 9 -0.32 -0.20 5.52
CA ALA A 9 -0.79 1.11 5.97
C ALA A 9 -0.28 2.17 4.98
N GLY A 10 -1.17 2.78 4.18
CA GLY A 10 -0.84 3.81 3.20
C GLY A 10 -0.93 5.25 3.74
N LYS A 11 -0.35 6.19 3.00
CA LYS A 11 -0.48 7.65 3.25
C LYS A 11 -0.07 8.10 4.66
N ILE A 12 0.88 7.42 5.29
CA ILE A 12 1.33 7.76 6.65
C ILE A 12 2.26 8.97 6.61
N THR A 13 1.97 9.96 7.46
CA THR A 13 2.69 11.25 7.48
C THR A 13 3.33 11.60 8.82
N ASN A 14 3.13 10.79 9.85
CA ASN A 14 3.53 11.11 11.22
C ASN A 14 3.90 9.87 12.04
N LEU A 15 4.65 10.09 13.12
CA LEU A 15 5.19 9.04 13.97
C LEU A 15 4.10 8.28 14.75
N THR A 16 3.06 8.95 15.21
CA THR A 16 2.00 8.31 16.02
C THR A 16 1.33 7.17 15.26
N ASP A 17 0.87 7.45 14.04
CA ASP A 17 0.17 6.47 13.22
C ASP A 17 1.14 5.37 12.76
N ALA A 18 2.36 5.75 12.35
CA ALA A 18 3.40 4.80 11.96
C ALA A 18 3.74 3.81 13.10
N ARG A 19 3.82 4.30 14.34
CA ARG A 19 4.12 3.48 15.51
C ARG A 19 2.97 2.54 15.87
N TYR A 20 1.74 3.01 15.74
CA TYR A 20 0.55 2.18 15.94
C TYR A 20 0.52 1.05 14.91
N CYS A 21 0.63 1.37 13.61
CA CYS A 21 0.67 0.38 12.53
C CYS A 21 1.81 -0.64 12.72
N ALA A 22 3.01 -0.18 13.07
CA ALA A 22 4.13 -1.07 13.34
C ALA A 22 3.87 -1.99 14.55
N GLY A 23 3.23 -1.48 15.60
CA GLY A 23 2.83 -2.27 16.78
C GLY A 23 1.77 -3.34 16.46
N MET A 24 0.83 -3.01 15.58
CA MET A 24 -0.19 -3.94 15.07
C MET A 24 0.38 -5.01 14.13
N GLY A 25 1.62 -4.84 13.66
CA GLY A 25 2.30 -5.83 12.82
C GLY A 25 1.89 -5.77 11.35
N VAL A 26 1.62 -4.57 10.81
CA VAL A 26 1.41 -4.40 9.37
C VAL A 26 2.67 -4.77 8.59
N GLU A 27 2.50 -5.27 7.37
CA GLU A 27 3.60 -5.74 6.51
C GLU A 27 4.32 -4.55 5.85
N TRP A 28 3.57 -3.55 5.40
CA TRP A 28 4.11 -2.35 4.75
C TRP A 28 3.59 -1.07 5.40
N ILE A 29 4.43 -0.05 5.46
CA ILE A 29 4.03 1.34 5.74
C ILE A 29 4.45 2.24 4.58
N GLY A 30 3.47 2.87 3.95
CA GLY A 30 3.63 3.79 2.82
C GLY A 30 3.69 5.24 3.25
N PHE A 31 4.70 5.96 2.75
CA PHE A 31 4.92 7.38 2.98
C PHE A 31 4.83 8.16 1.66
N PRO A 32 3.88 9.07 1.49
CA PRO A 32 3.71 9.83 0.27
C PRO A 32 4.82 10.86 0.10
N ALA A 33 5.63 10.71 -0.96
CA ALA A 33 6.76 11.59 -1.25
C ALA A 33 6.36 13.06 -1.47
N ALA A 34 5.09 13.30 -1.81
CA ALA A 34 4.54 14.64 -1.98
C ALA A 34 4.42 15.42 -0.66
N THR A 35 4.27 14.74 0.48
CA THR A 35 4.02 15.39 1.78
C THR A 35 5.01 14.97 2.87
N VAL A 36 5.73 13.86 2.69
CA VAL A 36 6.76 13.37 3.61
C VAL A 36 8.12 13.50 2.96
N SER A 37 8.96 14.42 3.45
CA SER A 37 10.33 14.56 2.99
C SER A 37 11.22 13.39 3.45
N ALA A 38 12.35 13.15 2.76
CA ALA A 38 13.33 12.13 3.19
C ALA A 38 13.84 12.33 4.63
N LYS A 39 13.97 13.59 5.08
CA LYS A 39 14.33 13.90 6.46
C LYS A 39 13.23 13.46 7.42
N THR A 40 11.98 13.84 7.16
CA THR A 40 10.82 13.46 7.97
C THR A 40 10.63 11.94 8.00
N PHE A 41 10.80 11.29 6.85
CA PHE A 41 10.80 9.83 6.73
C PHE A 41 11.85 9.19 7.65
N SER A 42 13.09 9.67 7.61
CA SER A 42 14.17 9.15 8.46
C SER A 42 13.90 9.40 9.95
N GLU A 43 13.33 10.56 10.30
CA GLU A 43 12.93 10.88 11.67
C GLU A 43 11.82 9.94 12.17
N ILE A 44 10.85 9.56 11.34
CA ILE A 44 9.77 8.62 11.71
C ILE A 44 10.31 7.19 11.82
N THR A 45 10.92 6.69 10.75
CA THR A 45 11.35 5.28 10.65
C THR A 45 12.49 4.93 11.61
N GLY A 46 13.31 5.90 12.04
CA GLY A 46 14.36 5.69 13.03
C GLY A 46 13.87 5.23 14.42
N TRP A 47 12.59 5.38 14.72
CA TRP A 47 11.97 4.90 15.96
C TRP A 47 11.27 3.54 15.83
N LEU A 48 11.21 3.00 14.60
CA LEU A 48 10.34 1.89 14.26
C LEU A 48 11.14 0.73 13.67
N ALA A 49 10.60 -0.47 13.80
CA ALA A 49 11.12 -1.69 13.19
C ALA A 49 9.95 -2.63 12.89
N GLY A 50 10.14 -3.57 11.96
CA GLY A 50 9.14 -4.56 11.59
C GLY A 50 8.66 -4.41 10.14
N PRO A 51 7.88 -3.36 9.82
CA PRO A 51 7.32 -3.19 8.48
C PRO A 51 8.38 -2.90 7.40
N GLN A 52 8.04 -3.22 6.16
CA GLN A 52 8.74 -2.70 4.98
C GLN A 52 8.33 -1.25 4.72
N TRP A 53 9.32 -0.40 4.47
CA TRP A 53 9.10 1.03 4.21
C TRP A 53 8.89 1.27 2.72
N VAL A 54 7.75 1.84 2.36
CA VAL A 54 7.39 2.11 0.96
C VAL A 54 7.30 3.62 0.76
N ILE A 55 7.93 4.14 -0.29
CA ILE A 55 7.72 5.52 -0.71
C ILE A 55 6.65 5.56 -1.80
N GLU A 56 5.54 6.26 -1.53
CA GLU A 56 4.44 6.41 -2.46
C GLU A 56 4.74 7.59 -3.39
N LEU A 57 5.00 7.25 -4.65
CA LEU A 57 5.42 8.18 -5.67
C LEU A 57 4.21 8.86 -6.31
N GLY A 58 4.35 10.15 -6.61
CA GLY A 58 3.40 10.87 -7.46
C GLY A 58 3.66 10.60 -8.95
N SER A 59 3.27 11.55 -9.81
CA SER A 59 3.60 11.49 -11.23
C SER A 59 5.09 11.68 -11.49
N ALA A 60 5.64 10.96 -12.47
CA ALA A 60 7.00 11.17 -12.95
C ALA A 60 7.15 12.55 -13.65
N PRO A 61 8.36 13.14 -13.70
CA PRO A 61 9.61 12.63 -13.15
C PRO A 61 9.72 12.84 -11.64
N TRP A 62 10.32 11.86 -10.94
CA TRP A 62 10.53 11.93 -9.49
C TRP A 62 11.82 12.66 -9.12
N PRO A 63 11.84 13.36 -7.97
CA PRO A 63 13.06 13.99 -7.45
C PRO A 63 14.09 12.94 -7.01
N ASN A 64 15.21 13.36 -6.44
CA ASN A 64 16.22 12.42 -5.93
C ASN A 64 15.65 11.54 -4.79
N LEU A 65 15.37 10.28 -5.10
CA LEU A 65 14.78 9.30 -4.19
C LEU A 65 15.81 8.61 -3.27
N GLN A 66 17.11 8.71 -3.57
CA GLN A 66 18.16 8.00 -2.80
C GLN A 66 18.18 8.42 -1.32
N ALA A 67 17.74 9.64 -1.01
CA ALA A 67 17.72 10.17 0.34
C ALA A 67 16.74 9.45 1.28
N TYR A 68 15.73 8.74 0.77
CA TYR A 68 14.81 7.98 1.61
C TYR A 68 15.45 6.70 2.18
N GLY A 69 16.47 6.13 1.54
CA GLY A 69 17.16 4.95 2.10
C GLY A 69 16.32 3.67 2.19
N THR A 70 15.23 3.56 1.41
CA THR A 70 14.48 2.31 1.21
C THR A 70 14.50 1.89 -0.26
N PRO A 71 14.51 0.58 -0.57
CA PRO A 71 14.44 0.09 -1.94
C PRO A 71 13.02 -0.23 -2.43
N VAL A 72 11.96 0.13 -1.70
CA VAL A 72 10.57 -0.19 -2.10
C VAL A 72 9.81 1.07 -2.49
N TRP A 73 9.27 1.07 -3.70
CA TRP A 73 8.56 2.20 -4.30
C TRP A 73 7.13 1.82 -4.66
N GLN A 74 6.16 2.66 -4.37
CA GLN A 74 4.82 2.53 -4.93
C GLN A 74 4.63 3.52 -6.07
N CYS A 75 4.18 3.05 -7.24
CA CYS A 75 3.88 3.90 -8.39
C CYS A 75 2.55 3.48 -9.04
N SER A 76 1.92 4.39 -9.78
CA SER A 76 0.82 4.00 -10.66
C SER A 76 1.33 3.14 -11.83
N PHE A 77 0.46 2.30 -12.38
CA PHE A 77 0.78 1.52 -13.58
C PHE A 77 1.20 2.38 -14.77
N ASP A 78 0.63 3.59 -14.91
CA ASP A 78 1.01 4.55 -15.96
C ASP A 78 2.48 4.98 -15.87
N ASN A 79 3.07 4.98 -14.67
CA ASN A 79 4.49 5.31 -14.46
C ASN A 79 5.37 4.05 -14.29
N LEU A 80 4.85 2.85 -14.59
CA LEU A 80 5.59 1.60 -14.37
C LEU A 80 6.90 1.56 -15.17
N ALA A 81 6.89 2.05 -16.41
CA ALA A 81 8.08 2.07 -17.26
C ALA A 81 9.21 2.92 -16.66
N GLU A 82 8.86 4.09 -16.12
CA GLU A 82 9.78 4.97 -15.40
C GLU A 82 10.26 4.31 -14.11
N ALA A 83 9.34 3.70 -13.34
CA ALA A 83 9.63 3.06 -12.05
C ALA A 83 10.60 1.89 -12.19
N LEU A 84 10.52 1.13 -13.28
CA LEU A 84 11.43 0.01 -13.54
C LEU A 84 12.90 0.44 -13.67
N ASN A 85 13.18 1.71 -13.98
CA ASN A 85 14.53 2.26 -14.00
C ASN A 85 15.10 2.55 -12.61
N LEU A 86 14.25 2.62 -11.58
CA LEU A 86 14.70 2.73 -10.19
C LEU A 86 15.28 1.39 -9.73
N ALA A 87 16.25 1.41 -8.82
CA ALA A 87 16.70 0.20 -8.14
C ALA A 87 15.70 -0.21 -7.06
N GLY A 88 15.48 -1.52 -6.88
CA GLY A 88 14.63 -2.06 -5.82
C GLY A 88 13.31 -2.68 -6.30
N GLN A 89 12.33 -2.83 -5.41
CA GLN A 89 11.05 -3.48 -5.66
C GLN A 89 9.91 -2.46 -5.81
N LEU A 90 8.84 -2.85 -6.50
CA LEU A 90 7.71 -2.00 -6.83
C LEU A 90 6.40 -2.53 -6.26
N ILE A 91 5.63 -1.66 -5.62
CA ILE A 91 4.19 -1.85 -5.45
C ILE A 91 3.50 -1.10 -6.59
N VAL A 92 2.79 -1.82 -7.45
CA VAL A 92 2.15 -1.21 -8.63
C VAL A 92 0.67 -0.98 -8.35
N GLU A 93 0.27 0.28 -8.34
CA GLU A 93 -1.11 0.70 -8.14
C GLU A 93 -1.86 0.84 -9.47
N LEU A 94 -3.05 0.28 -9.56
CA LEU A 94 -3.91 0.42 -10.73
C LEU A 94 -5.39 0.20 -10.40
N PRO A 95 -6.31 0.82 -11.17
CA PRO A 95 -7.73 0.50 -11.08
C PRO A 95 -8.00 -0.96 -11.45
N ALA A 96 -8.90 -1.61 -10.72
CA ALA A 96 -9.25 -3.02 -10.93
C ALA A 96 -9.74 -3.33 -12.36
N LYS A 97 -10.37 -2.36 -13.03
CA LYS A 97 -10.83 -2.46 -14.42
C LYS A 97 -9.69 -2.60 -15.44
N ASP A 98 -8.50 -2.08 -15.11
CA ASP A 98 -7.36 -2.02 -16.04
C ASP A 98 -6.44 -3.24 -15.87
N LEU A 99 -6.67 -4.04 -14.82
CA LEU A 99 -5.84 -5.18 -14.46
C LEU A 99 -5.65 -6.20 -15.58
N GLN A 100 -6.72 -6.53 -16.31
CA GLN A 100 -6.64 -7.52 -17.38
C GLN A 100 -5.73 -7.03 -18.52
N ALA A 101 -5.81 -5.75 -18.87
CA ALA A 101 -4.97 -5.14 -19.89
C ALA A 101 -3.52 -4.98 -19.42
N ALA A 102 -3.32 -4.69 -18.12
CA ALA A 102 -2.01 -4.56 -17.50
C ALA A 102 -1.27 -5.90 -17.32
N ASN A 103 -2.00 -7.01 -17.21
CA ASN A 103 -1.49 -8.33 -16.82
C ASN A 103 -0.19 -8.75 -17.56
N PRO A 104 -0.09 -8.68 -18.91
CA PRO A 104 1.14 -9.09 -19.60
C PRO A 104 2.37 -8.29 -19.19
N HIS A 105 2.21 -6.99 -18.95
CA HIS A 105 3.30 -6.11 -18.50
C HIS A 105 3.68 -6.39 -17.05
N LEU A 106 2.70 -6.66 -16.18
CA LEU A 106 2.94 -7.00 -14.79
C LEU A 106 3.71 -8.32 -14.66
N LEU A 107 3.26 -9.37 -15.35
CA LEU A 107 3.90 -10.69 -15.30
C LEU A 107 5.32 -10.69 -15.87
N SER A 108 5.54 -9.95 -16.96
CA SER A 108 6.87 -9.81 -17.58
C SER A 108 7.89 -9.14 -16.66
N ASN A 109 7.42 -8.39 -15.65
CA ASN A 109 8.24 -7.70 -14.67
C ASN A 109 8.04 -8.23 -13.23
N SER A 110 7.49 -9.44 -13.08
CA SER A 110 7.12 -10.01 -11.78
C SER A 110 8.28 -10.09 -10.76
N ASN A 111 9.52 -10.21 -11.22
CA ASN A 111 10.72 -10.20 -10.37
C ASN A 111 11.03 -8.84 -9.71
N ARG A 112 10.40 -7.76 -10.21
CA ARG A 112 10.52 -6.39 -9.70
C ARG A 112 9.28 -5.94 -8.94
N ILE A 113 8.24 -6.76 -8.86
CA ILE A 113 6.96 -6.41 -8.26
C ILE A 113 6.86 -7.09 -6.88
N GLU A 114 6.85 -6.27 -5.84
CA GLU A 114 6.61 -6.66 -4.45
C GLU A 114 5.13 -7.03 -4.24
N ALA A 115 4.24 -6.21 -4.79
CA ALA A 115 2.79 -6.35 -4.66
C ALA A 115 2.06 -5.57 -5.76
N LEU A 116 0.80 -5.92 -6.02
CA LEU A 116 -0.14 -5.03 -6.69
C LEU A 116 -1.05 -4.37 -5.67
N LEU A 117 -1.48 -3.16 -5.97
CA LEU A 117 -2.51 -2.45 -5.22
C LEU A 117 -3.68 -2.13 -6.17
N LEU A 118 -4.80 -2.80 -5.98
CA LEU A 118 -6.00 -2.57 -6.76
C LEU A 118 -6.86 -1.49 -6.13
N THR A 119 -7.14 -0.44 -6.90
CA THR A 119 -8.06 0.63 -6.52
C THR A 119 -9.38 0.51 -7.29
N HIS A 120 -10.42 1.17 -6.80
CA HIS A 120 -11.73 1.23 -7.46
C HIS A 120 -12.33 -0.16 -7.76
N VAL A 121 -12.18 -1.09 -6.81
CA VAL A 121 -12.76 -2.44 -6.92
C VAL A 121 -14.28 -2.32 -6.76
N SER A 122 -15.02 -2.63 -7.83
CA SER A 122 -16.49 -2.53 -7.84
C SER A 122 -17.16 -3.79 -7.28
N ALA A 123 -18.41 -3.70 -6.83
CA ALA A 123 -19.17 -4.83 -6.27
C ALA A 123 -19.36 -6.00 -7.26
N GLY A 124 -19.22 -5.76 -8.58
CA GLY A 124 -19.26 -6.79 -9.61
C GLY A 124 -17.91 -7.46 -9.90
N PHE A 125 -16.84 -7.05 -9.21
CA PHE A 125 -15.50 -7.60 -9.41
C PHE A 125 -15.42 -9.03 -8.87
N SER A 126 -14.88 -9.95 -9.68
CA SER A 126 -14.71 -11.34 -9.30
C SER A 126 -13.29 -11.62 -8.84
N PHE A 127 -13.13 -11.97 -7.56
CA PHE A 127 -11.84 -12.36 -6.99
C PHE A 127 -11.33 -13.71 -7.49
N ALA A 128 -12.21 -14.57 -8.02
CA ALA A 128 -11.85 -15.92 -8.48
C ALA A 128 -10.83 -15.90 -9.62
N THR A 129 -10.85 -14.87 -10.48
CA THR A 129 -9.92 -14.74 -11.60
C THR A 129 -8.52 -14.27 -11.17
N LEU A 130 -8.37 -13.77 -9.95
CA LEU A 130 -7.07 -13.29 -9.45
C LEU A 130 -6.18 -14.41 -8.91
N GLN A 131 -6.78 -15.47 -8.37
CA GLN A 131 -6.06 -16.56 -7.72
C GLN A 131 -5.21 -17.40 -8.68
N SER A 132 -5.54 -17.45 -9.97
CA SER A 132 -4.72 -18.18 -10.96
C SER A 132 -3.62 -17.31 -11.55
N ASP A 133 -3.96 -16.06 -11.86
CA ASP A 133 -3.14 -15.23 -12.75
C ASP A 133 -2.03 -14.47 -11.99
N PHE A 134 -2.18 -14.27 -10.68
CA PHE A 134 -1.27 -13.43 -9.88
C PHE A 134 -0.64 -14.16 -8.70
N ASN A 135 -0.35 -15.46 -8.82
CA ASN A 135 0.37 -16.20 -7.76
C ASN A 135 1.83 -15.76 -7.56
N SER A 136 2.37 -14.92 -8.46
CA SER A 136 3.76 -14.46 -8.39
C SER A 136 4.00 -13.37 -7.35
N PHE A 137 2.97 -12.62 -6.95
CA PHE A 137 3.06 -11.54 -5.97
C PHE A 137 1.70 -11.29 -5.30
N PRO A 138 1.66 -10.80 -4.05
CA PRO A 138 0.41 -10.45 -3.38
C PRO A 138 -0.34 -9.34 -4.14
N VAL A 139 -1.67 -9.45 -4.14
CA VAL A 139 -2.59 -8.45 -4.68
C VAL A 139 -3.40 -7.85 -3.52
N LEU A 140 -3.08 -6.62 -3.17
CA LEU A 140 -3.73 -5.84 -2.13
C LEU A 140 -4.96 -5.14 -2.69
N ILE A 141 -6.01 -5.03 -1.88
CA ILE A 141 -7.21 -4.25 -2.18
C ILE A 141 -7.19 -2.98 -1.34
N ASP A 142 -7.33 -1.82 -2.00
CA ASP A 142 -7.44 -0.54 -1.32
C ASP A 142 -8.85 -0.35 -0.73
N LEU A 143 -8.97 -0.37 0.60
CA LEU A 143 -10.27 -0.24 1.28
C LEU A 143 -10.94 1.12 1.00
N ASP A 144 -10.16 2.19 0.86
CA ASP A 144 -10.69 3.55 0.66
C ASP A 144 -11.47 3.70 -0.65
N THR A 145 -11.16 2.86 -1.65
CA THR A 145 -11.73 2.95 -2.99
C THR A 145 -12.51 1.69 -3.38
N CYS A 146 -12.71 0.78 -2.43
CA CYS A 146 -13.42 -0.47 -2.65
C CYS A 146 -14.92 -0.32 -2.39
N ALA A 147 -15.74 -1.05 -3.16
CA ALA A 147 -17.19 -1.12 -2.95
C ALA A 147 -17.60 -2.27 -2.00
N PHE A 148 -16.65 -3.07 -1.51
CA PHE A 148 -16.90 -4.16 -0.57
C PHE A 148 -16.65 -3.70 0.87
N GLU A 149 -17.43 -4.23 1.79
CA GLU A 149 -17.22 -4.02 3.23
C GLU A 149 -16.02 -4.84 3.71
N LEU A 150 -15.38 -4.41 4.81
CA LEU A 150 -14.22 -5.12 5.38
C LEU A 150 -14.50 -6.61 5.59
N ARG A 151 -15.68 -6.94 6.14
CA ARG A 151 -16.12 -8.32 6.40
C ARG A 151 -16.14 -9.20 5.14
N ASP A 152 -16.46 -8.63 3.99
CA ASP A 152 -16.54 -9.35 2.72
C ASP A 152 -15.13 -9.61 2.18
N LEU A 153 -14.17 -8.77 2.56
CA LEU A 153 -12.76 -8.85 2.21
C LEU A 153 -11.92 -9.63 3.22
N LEU A 154 -12.43 -9.99 4.40
CA LEU A 154 -11.69 -10.84 5.36
C LEU A 154 -11.36 -12.21 4.77
N ALA A 155 -12.16 -12.70 3.83
CA ALA A 155 -11.92 -13.94 3.09
C ALA A 155 -10.84 -13.79 1.99
N TRP A 156 -10.43 -12.56 1.66
CA TRP A 156 -9.42 -12.28 0.65
C TRP A 156 -8.01 -12.58 1.17
N PRO A 157 -7.29 -13.57 0.59
CA PRO A 157 -6.06 -14.09 1.19
C PRO A 157 -4.81 -13.25 0.87
N ASN A 158 -4.89 -12.28 -0.04
CA ASN A 158 -3.71 -11.61 -0.58
C ASN A 158 -3.39 -10.25 0.05
N GLY A 159 -4.22 -9.78 0.98
CA GLY A 159 -3.98 -8.59 1.79
C GLY A 159 -4.80 -7.38 1.42
N LEU A 160 -4.75 -6.37 2.29
CA LEU A 160 -5.51 -5.13 2.21
C LEU A 160 -4.58 -3.93 2.35
N GLN A 161 -4.98 -2.82 1.75
CA GLN A 161 -4.44 -1.51 2.10
C GLN A 161 -5.48 -0.71 2.87
N VAL A 162 -5.03 -0.09 3.96
CA VAL A 162 -5.77 0.90 4.73
C VAL A 162 -4.96 2.18 4.73
N SER A 163 -5.54 3.33 4.41
CA SER A 163 -4.79 4.60 4.50
C SER A 163 -5.02 5.30 5.84
N GLY A 164 -4.03 6.07 6.27
CA GLY A 164 -4.30 7.17 7.19
C GLY A 164 -5.20 8.20 6.51
N GLY A 165 -6.30 8.59 7.16
CA GLY A 165 -7.26 9.54 6.59
C GLY A 165 -6.62 10.89 6.21
N THR A 166 -7.11 11.53 5.14
CA THR A 166 -6.72 12.88 4.75
C THR A 166 -7.33 13.93 5.68
N GLU A 167 -6.51 14.89 6.10
CA GLU A 167 -6.89 16.02 6.95
C GLU A 167 -7.93 16.91 6.23
N GLU A 168 -9.23 16.71 6.46
CA GLU A 168 -10.24 17.61 5.89
C GLU A 168 -10.17 19.01 6.52
N ARG A 169 -9.75 19.12 7.80
CA ARG A 169 -9.55 20.39 8.51
C ARG A 169 -8.47 20.26 9.61
N PRO A 170 -7.67 21.31 9.88
CA PRO A 170 -6.73 21.33 11.00
C PRO A 170 -7.45 21.06 12.33
N GLY A 171 -7.09 19.98 13.01
CA GLY A 171 -7.63 19.61 14.33
C GLY A 171 -8.76 18.57 14.34
N LEU A 172 -9.19 18.02 13.19
CA LEU A 172 -10.10 16.88 13.13
C LEU A 172 -9.42 15.71 12.41
N ARG A 173 -8.92 14.75 13.18
CA ARG A 173 -8.11 13.62 12.70
C ARG A 173 -8.90 12.34 12.91
N ASP A 174 -9.23 11.62 11.85
CA ASP A 174 -9.79 10.27 11.95
C ASP A 174 -8.67 9.24 12.21
N VAL A 175 -7.94 9.42 13.31
CA VAL A 175 -7.05 8.36 13.86
C VAL A 175 -7.88 7.14 14.22
N ALA A 176 -9.15 7.36 14.59
CA ALA A 176 -10.10 6.31 14.90
C ALA A 176 -10.28 5.35 13.72
N ALA A 177 -10.40 5.83 12.49
CA ALA A 177 -10.68 4.97 11.34
C ALA A 177 -9.56 3.95 11.04
N LEU A 178 -8.28 4.36 11.09
CA LEU A 178 -7.16 3.45 10.84
C LEU A 178 -7.00 2.43 11.97
N ALA A 179 -7.07 2.89 13.22
CA ALA A 179 -6.96 2.04 14.40
C ALA A 179 -8.10 1.03 14.47
N GLU A 180 -9.34 1.49 14.27
CA GLU A 180 -10.55 0.66 14.28
C GLU A 180 -10.50 -0.45 13.23
N VAL A 181 -10.04 -0.14 12.00
CA VAL A 181 -9.88 -1.18 10.96
C VAL A 181 -8.81 -2.20 11.33
N LEU A 182 -7.67 -1.76 11.89
CA LEU A 182 -6.60 -2.66 12.30
C LEU A 182 -7.02 -3.55 13.48
N GLU A 183 -7.77 -3.02 14.44
CA GLU A 183 -8.35 -3.78 15.56
C GLU A 183 -9.35 -4.83 15.07
N GLN A 184 -10.19 -4.51 14.07
CA GLN A 184 -11.08 -5.50 13.44
C GLN A 184 -10.33 -6.61 12.69
N LEU A 185 -9.08 -6.35 12.28
CA LEU A 185 -8.20 -7.31 11.62
C LEU A 185 -7.31 -8.09 12.59
N GLU A 186 -7.33 -7.78 13.87
CA GLU A 186 -6.54 -8.47 14.88
C GLU A 186 -7.10 -9.88 15.14
N VAL A 187 -6.21 -10.86 15.24
CA VAL A 187 -6.56 -12.22 15.68
C VAL A 187 -6.58 -12.24 17.22
N GLU A 188 -7.73 -12.60 17.80
CA GLU A 188 -7.86 -12.87 19.25
C GLU A 188 -7.00 -14.06 19.73
#